data_AF-A0A8J7RHS9-F1
#
_entry.id   AF-A0A8J7RHS9-F1
#
_cell.length_a   1.000
_cell.length_b   1.000
_cell.length_c   1.000
_cell.angle_alpha   90.00
_cell.angle_beta   90.00
_cell.angle_gamma   90.00
#
_symmetry.space_group_name_H-M   'P 1'
#
loop_
_entity.id
_entity.type
_entity.pdbx_description
1 polymer ?
#
loop_
_entity_poly.entity_id
_entity_poly.type
_entity_poly.pdbx_seq_one_letter_code
_entity_poly.pdbx_strand_id
1 'polypeptide(L)' 'MKETGLMEDYMHEGMLLELVNIKKIRLTNGEIMVTELSRRQRTILEKLRLCA' A
#
# COMPACT_ATOMS: atom_id res chain seq x y z
N MET A 1 7.54 4.53 -9.59
CA MET A 1 7.61 3.09 -9.92
C MET A 1 8.99 2.69 -10.44
N LYS A 2 9.49 3.29 -11.53
CA LYS A 2 10.85 3.02 -12.02
C LYS A 2 11.93 3.55 -11.05
N GLU A 3 11.79 4.79 -10.60
CA GLU A 3 12.72 5.42 -9.64
C GLU A 3 12.68 4.81 -8.23
N THR A 4 11.63 4.06 -7.91
CA THR A 4 11.44 3.42 -6.60
C THR A 4 11.92 1.96 -6.59
N GLY A 5 12.45 1.45 -7.71
CA GLY A 5 12.83 0.04 -7.91
C GLY A 5 11.65 -0.95 -7.88
N LEU A 6 10.41 -0.47 -7.70
CA LEU A 6 9.23 -1.33 -7.52
C LEU A 6 8.89 -2.15 -8.77
N MET A 7 9.26 -1.68 -9.96
CA MET A 7 9.08 -2.42 -11.21
C MET A 7 9.98 -3.65 -11.31
N GLU A 8 11.07 -3.71 -10.54
CA GLU A 8 12.00 -4.84 -10.52
C GLU A 8 11.53 -5.92 -9.54
N ASP A 9 10.91 -5.51 -8.43
CA ASP A 9 10.46 -6.43 -7.37
C ASP A 9 9.03 -6.95 -7.55
N TYR A 10 8.20 -6.24 -8.33
CA TYR A 10 6.78 -6.55 -8.45
C TYR A 10 6.26 -6.41 -9.87
N MET A 11 5.47 -7.39 -10.31
CA MET A 11 4.59 -7.21 -11.45
C MET A 11 3.52 -6.16 -11.13
N HIS A 12 3.23 -5.27 -12.09
CA HIS A 12 2.30 -4.15 -11.93
C HIS A 12 0.94 -4.57 -11.35
N GLU A 13 0.33 -5.63 -11.90
CA GLU A 13 -0.98 -6.12 -11.47
C GLU A 13 -0.95 -6.66 -10.04
N GLY A 14 0.11 -7.40 -9.68
CA GLY A 14 0.26 -7.95 -8.33
C GLY A 14 0.41 -6.85 -7.27
N MET A 15 1.14 -5.78 -7.58
CA MET A 15 1.27 -4.63 -6.69
C MET A 15 -0.05 -3.86 -6.55
N LEU A 16 -0.78 -3.64 -7.64
CA LEU A 16 -2.11 -3.01 -7.59
C LEU A 16 -3.10 -3.84 -6.75
N LEU A 17 -3.05 -5.16 -6.88
CA LEU A 17 -3.86 -6.07 -6.08
C LEU A 17 -3.52 -5.99 -4.58
N GLU A 18 -2.24 -5.90 -4.23
CA GLU A 18 -1.84 -5.69 -2.82
C GLU A 18 -2.38 -4.37 -2.27
N LEU A 19 -2.29 -3.29 -3.04
CA LEU A 19 -2.73 -1.95 -2.63
C LEU A 19 -4.25 -1.83 -2.50
N VAL A 20 -5.03 -2.46 -3.40
CA VAL A 20 -6.49 -2.41 -3.34
C VAL A 20 -7.04 -3.19 -2.13
N ASN A 21 -6.32 -4.22 -1.70
CA ASN A 21 -6.68 -5.06 -0.56
C ASN A 21 -6.25 -4.50 0.80
N ILE A 22 -5.73 -3.27 0.86
CA ILE A 22 -5.44 -2.60 2.13
C ILE A 22 -6.76 -2.40 2.90
N LYS A 23 -6.83 -2.97 4.11
CA LYS A 23 -8.00 -2.86 4.98
C LYS A 23 -8.16 -1.42 5.46
N LYS A 24 -9.36 -0.88 5.25
CA LYS A 24 -9.75 0.48 5.66
C LYS A 24 -11.07 0.42 6.39
N ILE A 25 -11.21 1.22 7.43
CA ILE A 25 -12.49 1.44 8.11
C ILE A 25 -12.87 2.91 8.00
N ARG A 26 -14.18 3.17 7.89
CA ARG A 26 -14.72 4.53 7.99
C ARG A 26 -15.14 4.77 9.43
N LEU A 27 -14.60 5.82 10.03
CA LEU A 27 -14.95 6.25 11.37
C LEU A 27 -16.30 6.99 11.37
N THR A 28 -16.89 7.14 12.55
CA THR A 28 -18.20 7.82 12.72
C THR A 28 -18.16 9.30 12.33
N ASN A 29 -16.99 9.93 12.40
CA ASN A 29 -16.74 11.31 11.95
C ASN A 29 -16.52 11.41 10.42
N GLY A 30 -16.60 10.30 9.69
CA GLY A 30 -16.44 10.25 8.23
C GLY A 30 -15.00 10.04 7.75
N GLU A 31 -14.00 10.10 8.64
CA GLU A 31 -12.60 9.84 8.31
C GLU A 31 -12.36 8.38 7.92
N ILE A 32 -11.30 8.13 7.15
CA ILE A 32 -10.88 6.79 6.75
C ILE A 32 -9.58 6.46 7.46
N MET A 33 -9.59 5.36 8.21
CA MET A 33 -8.41 4.85 8.89
C MET A 33 -7.97 3.53 8.24
N VAL A 34 -6.68 3.44 7.89
CA VAL A 34 -6.04 2.17 7.54
C VAL A 34 -5.79 1.40 8.84
N THR A 35 -6.15 0.12 8.89
CA THR A 35 -5.99 -0.68 10.11
C THR A 35 -4.71 -1.50 10.08
N GLU A 36 -4.75 -2.66 9.43
CA GLU A 36 -3.64 -3.59 9.32
C GLU A 36 -2.99 -3.48 7.95
N LEU A 37 -1.65 -3.49 7.93
CA LEU A 37 -0.86 -3.62 6.71
C LEU A 37 -0.09 -4.93 6.75
N SER A 38 -0.17 -5.70 5.68
CA SER A 38 0.75 -6.82 5.47
C SER A 38 2.18 -6.29 5.33
N ARG A 39 3.18 -7.15 5.62
CA ARG A 39 4.59 -6.79 5.41
C ARG A 39 4.85 -6.31 3.98
N ARG A 40 4.23 -6.96 2.99
CA ARG A 40 4.36 -6.59 1.57
C ARG A 40 3.74 -5.23 1.27
N GLN A 41 2.54 -4.96 1.78
CA GLN A 41 1.88 -3.66 1.63
C GLN A 41 2.72 -2.53 2.26
N ARG A 42 3.25 -2.77 3.48
CA ARG A 42 4.14 -1.81 4.14
C ARG A 42 5.38 -1.50 3.32
N THR A 43 6.10 -2.52 2.84
CA THR A 43 7.29 -2.33 2.00
C THR A 43 6.98 -1.57 0.71
N ILE A 44 5.85 -1.85 0.05
CA ILE A 44 5.42 -1.10 -1.14
C ILE A 44 5.20 0.38 -0.79
N LEU A 45 4.49 0.66 0.30
CA LEU A 45 4.19 2.03 0.74
C LEU A 45 5.46 2.79 1.18
N GLU A 46 6.39 2.14 1.86
CA GLU A 46 7.69 2.71 2.24
C GLU A 46 8.52 3.08 1.01
N LYS A 47 8.60 2.20 0.01
CA LYS A 47 9.27 2.49 -1.28
C LYS A 47 8.61 3.63 -2.05
N LEU A 48 7.30 3.82 -1.89
CA LEU A 48 6.56 4.95 -2.43
C LEU A 48 6.62 6.22 -1.55
N ARG A 49 7.25 6.15 -0.37
CA ARG A 49 7.30 7.23 0.63
C ARG A 49 5.92 7.69 1.12
N LEU A 50 4.96 6.76 1.16
CA LEU A 50 3.57 7.00 1.62
C LEU A 50 3.34 6.49 3.06
N CYS A 51 4.33 5.83 3.65
CA CYS A 51 4.31 5.33 5.02
C CYS A 51 5.74 5.40 5.59
N ALA A 52 5.85 5.67 6.90
CA ALA A 52 7.11 5.83 7.62
C ALA A 52 7.60 4.53 8.29
#